data_AF-A0A954JJL1-F1
#
_entry.id   AF-A0A954JJL1-F1
#
_cell.length_a   1.000
_cell.length_b   1.000
_cell.length_c   1.000
_cell.angle_alpha   90.00
_cell.angle_beta   90.00
_cell.angle_gamma   90.00
#
_symmetry.space_group_name_H-M   'P 1'
#
loop_
_entity.id
_entity.type
_entity.pdbx_description
1 polymer ?
#
loop_
_entity_poly.entity_id
_entity_poly.type
_entity_poly.pdbx_seq_one_letter_code
_entity_poly.pdbx_strand_id
1 'polypeptide(L)'
;MIAPVESARSRTIPLTEFESLDRQTIEQMLLAMEDEAREFPALEGALAAYFQRGAKAPPKSELDAFLAWLETSAGMGQDDVQLIAWLESRTAVEELALERRLAQLRFQSLCHRNGHLKRKLGKDRTLCVHLNPVHVWANLEATAFGIESDQIVCRVLVYLVGGEVETAVIDADIERVILALSRGPLRISSLDSKYRYADREDLYDIIQSLVDLNVLALS
;
A
#
# COMPACT_ATOMS: atom_id res chain seq x y z
N MET A 1 29.95 -33.53 -43.87
CA MET A 1 29.49 -34.53 -42.89
C MET A 1 29.06 -33.79 -41.64
N ILE A 2 27.75 -33.57 -41.49
CA ILE A 2 27.13 -32.87 -40.36
C ILE A 2 26.27 -33.92 -39.65
N ALA A 3 26.50 -34.11 -38.36
CA ALA A 3 25.78 -35.06 -37.52
C ALA A 3 24.30 -34.66 -37.37
N PRO A 4 23.36 -35.62 -37.27
CA PRO A 4 21.95 -35.31 -37.09
C PRO A 4 21.67 -34.87 -35.64
N VAL A 5 20.92 -33.78 -35.51
CA VAL A 5 20.38 -33.27 -34.24
C VAL A 5 19.31 -34.24 -33.73
N GLU A 6 19.51 -34.79 -32.53
CA GLU A 6 18.54 -35.66 -31.88
C GLU A 6 17.23 -34.93 -31.60
N SER A 7 16.14 -35.52 -32.09
CA SER A 7 14.76 -35.16 -31.81
C SER A 7 14.49 -35.28 -30.31
N ALA A 8 14.31 -34.13 -29.65
CA ALA A 8 13.82 -34.06 -28.28
C ALA A 8 12.38 -34.61 -28.24
N ARG A 9 12.22 -35.79 -27.65
CA ARG A 9 10.96 -36.45 -27.38
C ARG A 9 10.09 -35.53 -26.51
N SER A 10 8.97 -35.08 -27.06
CA SER A 10 7.91 -34.42 -26.30
C SER A 10 7.38 -35.40 -25.26
N ARG A 11 7.71 -35.16 -23.99
CA ARG A 11 7.08 -35.83 -22.85
C ARG A 11 5.76 -35.11 -22.59
N THR A 12 4.68 -35.70 -23.06
CA THR A 12 3.32 -35.33 -22.65
C THR A 12 3.17 -35.74 -21.18
N ILE A 13 3.13 -34.75 -20.30
CA ILE A 13 2.74 -34.95 -18.89
C ILE A 13 1.21 -35.19 -18.91
N PRO A 14 0.70 -36.29 -18.34
CA PRO A 14 -0.73 -36.55 -18.33
C PRO A 14 -1.47 -35.49 -17.49
N LEU A 15 -2.48 -34.86 -18.10
CA LEU A 15 -3.38 -33.85 -17.52
C LEU A 15 -4.38 -34.50 -16.54
N THR A 16 -3.91 -35.20 -15.51
CA THR A 16 -4.80 -35.88 -14.54
C THR A 16 -4.48 -35.60 -13.06
N GLU A 17 -3.74 -34.54 -12.76
CA GLU A 17 -3.64 -33.94 -11.41
C GLU A 17 -4.20 -32.50 -11.39
N PHE A 18 -5.16 -32.21 -12.27
CA PHE A 18 -5.66 -30.85 -12.58
C PHE A 18 -6.99 -30.48 -11.92
N GLU A 19 -7.49 -31.27 -10.97
CA GLU A 19 -8.76 -31.00 -10.28
C GLU A 19 -8.57 -30.85 -8.77
N SER A 20 -7.89 -29.78 -8.37
CA SER A 20 -8.22 -29.00 -7.16
C SER A 20 -7.14 -27.94 -6.97
N LEU A 21 -7.33 -26.76 -7.55
CA LEU A 21 -6.86 -25.59 -6.82
C LEU A 21 -7.62 -25.66 -5.48
N ASP A 22 -6.88 -25.82 -4.40
CA ASP A 22 -7.46 -26.09 -3.08
C ASP A 22 -8.49 -25.01 -2.80
N ARG A 23 -9.74 -25.41 -2.54
CA ARG A 23 -10.82 -24.52 -2.15
C ARG A 23 -10.37 -23.63 -0.99
N GLN A 24 -9.48 -24.13 -0.15
CA GLN A 24 -8.81 -23.41 0.92
C GLN A 24 -7.93 -22.24 0.45
N THR A 25 -7.28 -22.33 -0.72
CA THR A 25 -6.45 -21.23 -1.29
C THR A 25 -7.34 -20.11 -1.84
N ILE A 26 -8.42 -20.48 -2.54
CA ILE A 26 -9.43 -19.52 -3.02
C ILE A 26 -10.13 -18.88 -1.82
N GLU A 27 -10.50 -19.66 -0.81
CA GLU A 27 -11.07 -19.15 0.44
C GLU A 27 -10.06 -18.28 1.21
N GLN A 28 -8.75 -18.56 1.20
CA GLN A 28 -7.75 -17.70 1.84
C GLN A 28 -7.50 -16.39 1.09
N MET A 29 -7.49 -16.38 -0.23
CA MET A 29 -7.43 -15.14 -1.02
C MET A 29 -8.72 -14.34 -0.85
N LEU A 30 -9.89 -15.00 -0.91
CA LEU A 30 -11.17 -14.36 -0.65
C LEU A 30 -11.26 -13.86 0.78
N LEU A 31 -10.79 -14.57 1.81
CA LEU A 31 -10.73 -14.11 3.21
C LEU A 31 -9.77 -12.92 3.38
N ALA A 32 -8.61 -12.94 2.72
CA ALA A 32 -7.68 -11.83 2.72
C ALA A 32 -8.25 -10.59 2.02
N MET A 33 -9.22 -10.78 1.11
CA MET A 33 -9.88 -9.75 0.32
C MET A 33 -11.35 -9.53 0.72
N GLU A 34 -11.90 -10.20 1.75
CA GLU A 34 -13.36 -10.33 1.94
C GLU A 34 -13.98 -9.06 2.51
N ASP A 35 -13.24 -8.38 3.39
CA ASP A 35 -13.66 -7.07 3.90
C ASP A 35 -13.52 -5.98 2.84
N GLU A 36 -12.71 -6.22 1.80
CA GLU A 36 -12.39 -5.25 0.73
C GLU A 36 -13.26 -5.45 -0.52
N ALA A 37 -13.55 -6.70 -0.87
CA ALA A 37 -14.49 -7.08 -1.91
C ALA A 37 -15.92 -6.62 -1.60
N ARG A 38 -16.25 -6.43 -0.30
CA ARG A 38 -17.52 -5.84 0.13
C ARG A 38 -17.69 -4.40 -0.36
N GLU A 39 -16.59 -3.67 -0.56
CA GLU A 39 -16.59 -2.30 -1.11
C GLU A 39 -16.50 -2.29 -2.64
N PHE A 40 -16.09 -3.39 -3.27
CA PHE A 40 -15.94 -3.52 -4.73
C PHE A 40 -16.68 -4.76 -5.28
N PRO A 41 -18.02 -4.69 -5.48
CA PRO A 41 -18.81 -5.81 -6.01
C PRO A 41 -18.33 -6.36 -7.36
N ALA A 42 -17.61 -5.56 -8.15
CA ALA A 42 -17.03 -5.97 -9.44
C ALA A 42 -15.84 -6.94 -9.27
N LEU A 43 -15.15 -6.91 -8.12
CA LEU A 43 -13.95 -7.70 -7.84
C LEU A 43 -14.26 -9.20 -7.74
N GLU A 44 -15.39 -9.56 -7.14
CA GLU A 44 -15.80 -10.96 -7.00
C GLU A 44 -16.07 -11.61 -8.37
N GLY A 45 -16.72 -10.88 -9.28
CA GLY A 45 -16.93 -11.31 -10.65
C GLY A 45 -15.63 -11.46 -11.44
N ALA A 46 -14.69 -10.53 -11.26
CA ALA A 46 -13.37 -10.57 -11.89
C ALA A 46 -12.52 -11.75 -11.39
N LEU A 47 -12.48 -11.98 -10.07
CA LEU A 47 -11.80 -13.13 -9.47
C LEU A 47 -12.37 -14.46 -9.97
N ALA A 48 -13.70 -14.58 -10.01
CA ALA A 48 -14.35 -15.78 -10.55
C ALA A 48 -13.98 -16.03 -12.02
N ALA A 49 -13.98 -15.00 -12.85
CA ALA A 49 -13.59 -15.09 -14.26
C ALA A 49 -12.10 -15.46 -14.43
N TYR A 50 -11.22 -14.92 -13.59
CA TYR A 50 -9.80 -15.26 -13.57
C TYR A 50 -9.56 -16.73 -13.21
N PHE A 51 -10.15 -17.21 -12.12
CA PHE A 51 -9.98 -18.60 -11.69
C PHE A 51 -10.60 -19.61 -12.68
N GLN A 52 -11.72 -19.26 -13.33
CA GLN A 52 -12.31 -20.09 -14.40
C GLN A 52 -11.38 -20.28 -15.60
N ARG A 53 -10.42 -19.37 -15.83
CA ARG A 53 -9.41 -19.50 -16.89
C ARG A 53 -8.30 -20.50 -16.54
N GLY A 54 -8.25 -20.98 -15.30
CA GLY A 54 -7.26 -21.93 -14.80
C GLY A 54 -5.95 -21.23 -14.45
N ALA A 55 -5.99 -20.40 -13.39
CA ALA A 55 -4.87 -19.93 -12.59
C ALA A 55 -3.69 -20.93 -12.55
N LYS A 56 -2.46 -20.47 -12.84
CA LYS A 56 -1.28 -21.37 -13.00
C LYS A 56 -0.04 -20.94 -12.19
N ALA A 57 -0.09 -19.87 -11.43
CA ALA A 57 1.09 -19.30 -10.79
C ALA A 57 1.14 -19.65 -9.29
N PRO A 58 2.33 -19.67 -8.66
CA PRO A 58 2.42 -19.78 -7.21
C PRO A 58 1.76 -18.57 -6.51
N PRO A 59 1.33 -18.67 -5.24
CA PRO A 59 0.41 -17.71 -4.60
C PRO A 59 0.84 -16.23 -4.66
N LYS A 60 2.14 -15.93 -4.51
CA LYS A 60 2.67 -14.56 -4.65
C LYS A 60 2.54 -14.02 -6.07
N SER A 61 2.86 -14.86 -7.06
CA SER A 61 2.68 -14.51 -8.47
C SER A 61 1.23 -14.65 -8.94
N GLU A 62 0.33 -15.20 -8.13
CA GLU A 62 -1.07 -15.37 -8.48
C GLU A 62 -1.82 -14.04 -8.36
N LEU A 63 -1.47 -13.20 -7.37
CA LEU A 63 -1.94 -11.82 -7.31
C LEU A 63 -1.37 -11.00 -8.47
N ASP A 64 -0.06 -11.06 -8.71
CA ASP A 64 0.55 -10.35 -9.86
C ASP A 64 -0.05 -10.81 -11.20
N ALA A 65 -0.29 -12.13 -11.35
CA ALA A 65 -0.92 -12.69 -12.54
C ALA A 65 -2.40 -12.31 -12.64
N PHE A 66 -3.11 -12.20 -11.51
CA PHE A 66 -4.49 -11.70 -11.46
C PHE A 66 -4.55 -10.23 -11.87
N LEU A 67 -3.69 -9.37 -11.32
CA LEU A 67 -3.63 -7.95 -11.65
C LEU A 67 -3.24 -7.75 -13.13
N ALA A 68 -2.23 -8.47 -13.63
CA ALA A 68 -1.86 -8.42 -15.05
C ALA A 68 -2.95 -8.97 -15.98
N TRP A 69 -3.69 -10.00 -15.55
CA TRP A 69 -4.84 -10.50 -16.29
C TRP A 69 -5.97 -9.48 -16.31
N LEU A 70 -6.24 -8.86 -15.16
CA LEU A 70 -7.20 -7.77 -15.06
C LEU A 70 -6.82 -6.73 -16.09
N GLU A 71 -5.61 -6.14 -16.04
CA GLU A 71 -5.13 -5.06 -16.94
C GLU A 71 -5.34 -5.36 -18.43
N THR A 72 -5.23 -6.62 -18.81
CA THR A 72 -5.35 -7.07 -20.20
C THR A 72 -6.76 -7.55 -20.59
N SER A 73 -7.68 -7.63 -19.63
CA SER A 73 -9.07 -8.03 -19.84
C SER A 73 -9.86 -6.83 -20.35
N ALA A 74 -10.42 -6.98 -21.56
CA ALA A 74 -11.23 -5.95 -22.18
C ALA A 74 -12.46 -5.62 -21.32
N GLY A 75 -12.64 -4.35 -20.97
CA GLY A 75 -13.85 -3.85 -20.31
C GLY A 75 -13.66 -3.23 -18.93
N MET A 76 -12.44 -2.91 -18.51
CA MET A 76 -12.26 -2.17 -17.25
C MET A 76 -12.93 -0.80 -17.26
N GLY A 77 -13.75 -0.57 -16.25
CA GLY A 77 -14.12 0.78 -15.85
C GLY A 77 -12.96 1.52 -15.20
N GLN A 78 -13.08 2.84 -15.04
CA GLN A 78 -12.11 3.61 -14.25
C GLN A 78 -12.00 3.07 -12.81
N ASP A 79 -13.11 2.62 -12.23
CA ASP A 79 -13.16 2.07 -10.88
C ASP A 79 -12.28 0.80 -10.74
N ASP A 80 -12.22 -0.04 -11.78
CA ASP A 80 -11.38 -1.24 -11.78
C ASP A 80 -9.89 -0.89 -11.79
N VAL A 81 -9.51 0.16 -12.53
CA VAL A 81 -8.13 0.66 -12.56
C VAL A 81 -7.71 1.23 -11.20
N GLN A 82 -8.61 1.95 -10.53
CA GLN A 82 -8.37 2.49 -9.19
C GLN A 82 -8.20 1.38 -8.15
N LEU A 83 -9.04 0.35 -8.24
CA LEU A 83 -8.95 -0.83 -7.38
C LEU A 83 -7.61 -1.55 -7.54
N ILE A 84 -7.15 -1.74 -8.77
CA ILE A 84 -5.85 -2.35 -9.05
C ILE A 84 -4.73 -1.52 -8.45
N ALA A 85 -4.70 -0.21 -8.69
CA ALA A 85 -3.69 0.68 -8.14
C ALA A 85 -3.66 0.64 -6.60
N TRP A 86 -4.83 0.52 -5.96
CA TRP A 86 -4.94 0.37 -4.52
C TRP A 86 -4.40 -0.99 -4.03
N LEU A 87 -4.79 -2.10 -4.67
CA LEU A 87 -4.31 -3.46 -4.34
C LEU A 87 -2.79 -3.60 -4.52
N GLU A 88 -2.23 -3.04 -5.59
CA GLU A 88 -0.78 -2.98 -5.82
C GLU A 88 -0.08 -2.22 -4.70
N SER A 89 -0.62 -1.07 -4.33
CA SER A 89 -0.05 -0.22 -3.27
C SER A 89 -0.09 -0.91 -1.91
N ARG A 90 -1.18 -1.60 -1.60
CA ARG A 90 -1.30 -2.41 -0.38
C ARG A 90 -0.27 -3.53 -0.35
N THR A 91 -0.19 -4.30 -1.43
CA THR A 91 0.76 -5.42 -1.54
C THR A 91 2.19 -4.94 -1.37
N ALA A 92 2.54 -3.81 -2.00
CA ALA A 92 3.85 -3.19 -1.86
C ALA A 92 4.16 -2.79 -0.41
N VAL A 93 3.17 -2.30 0.34
CA VAL A 93 3.32 -1.97 1.78
C VAL A 93 3.56 -3.23 2.61
N GLU A 94 2.82 -4.32 2.35
CA GLU A 94 3.00 -5.60 3.05
C GLU A 94 4.39 -6.21 2.79
N GLU A 95 4.86 -6.16 1.54
CA GLU A 95 6.21 -6.62 1.20
C GLU A 95 7.28 -5.75 1.87
N LEU A 96 7.11 -4.42 1.82
CA LEU A 96 8.00 -3.48 2.50
C LEU A 96 8.02 -3.70 4.02
N ALA A 97 6.90 -4.12 4.61
CA ALA A 97 6.82 -4.47 6.03
C ALA A 97 7.69 -5.67 6.39
N LEU A 98 7.73 -6.69 5.53
CA LEU A 98 8.59 -7.86 5.71
C LEU A 98 10.07 -7.47 5.64
N GLU A 99 10.44 -6.66 4.64
CA GLU A 99 11.80 -6.17 4.45
C GLU A 99 12.26 -5.27 5.60
N ARG A 100 11.38 -4.39 6.08
CA ARG A 100 11.70 -3.36 7.09
C ARG A 100 11.20 -3.69 8.49
N ARG A 101 10.96 -4.97 8.78
CA ARG A 101 10.37 -5.45 10.06
C ARG A 101 11.03 -4.84 11.30
N LEU A 102 12.37 -4.81 11.35
CA LEU A 102 13.09 -4.24 12.51
C LEU A 102 12.91 -2.73 12.64
N ALA A 103 12.88 -2.00 11.53
CA ALA A 103 12.62 -0.57 11.54
C ALA A 103 11.18 -0.30 11.99
N GLN A 104 10.23 -1.10 11.51
CA GLN A 104 8.82 -1.00 11.89
C GLN A 104 8.60 -1.24 13.38
N LEU A 105 9.20 -2.28 13.96
CA LEU A 105 9.12 -2.53 15.41
C LEU A 105 9.68 -1.36 16.23
N ARG A 106 10.79 -0.77 15.79
CA ARG A 106 11.36 0.43 16.43
C ARG A 106 10.42 1.62 16.33
N PHE A 107 9.86 1.86 15.14
CA PHE A 107 8.90 2.94 14.91
C PHE A 107 7.65 2.78 15.79
N GLN A 108 7.08 1.57 15.86
CA GLN A 108 5.96 1.27 16.76
C GLN A 108 6.32 1.55 18.23
N SER A 109 7.53 1.21 18.68
CA SER A 109 7.99 1.56 20.04
C SER A 109 8.03 3.08 20.29
N LEU A 110 8.32 3.88 19.27
CA LEU A 110 8.25 5.35 19.35
C LEU A 110 6.79 5.83 19.38
N CYS A 111 5.90 5.26 18.56
CA CYS A 111 4.48 5.61 18.54
C CYS A 111 3.81 5.47 19.91
N HIS A 112 4.17 4.46 20.71
CA HIS A 112 3.67 4.31 22.09
C HIS A 112 3.93 5.53 22.99
N ARG A 113 4.91 6.37 22.65
CA ARG A 113 5.26 7.59 23.40
C ARG A 113 4.57 8.84 22.85
N ASN A 114 3.93 8.76 21.67
CA ASN A 114 3.29 9.89 21.00
C ASN A 114 2.29 10.58 21.92
N GLY A 115 1.44 9.85 22.64
CA GLY A 115 0.43 10.45 23.54
C GLY A 115 1.00 11.36 24.65
N HIS A 116 2.23 11.09 25.10
CA HIS A 116 2.93 11.97 26.03
C HIS A 116 3.64 13.12 25.30
N LEU A 117 4.40 12.80 24.24
CA LEU A 117 5.24 13.76 23.53
C LEU A 117 4.43 14.77 22.71
N LYS A 118 3.23 14.41 22.25
CA LYS A 118 2.29 15.29 21.56
C LYS A 118 1.98 16.55 22.37
N ARG A 119 1.87 16.44 23.71
CA ARG A 119 1.62 17.58 24.61
C ARG A 119 2.79 18.58 24.68
N LYS A 120 3.95 18.19 24.17
CA LYS A 120 5.15 19.01 24.07
C LYS A 120 5.32 19.63 22.67
N LEU A 121 4.50 19.27 21.69
CA LEU A 121 4.45 20.00 20.41
C LEU A 121 4.16 21.48 20.67
N GLY A 122 4.80 22.36 19.90
CA GLY A 122 4.78 23.82 20.11
C GLY A 122 5.67 24.32 21.27
N LYS A 123 6.03 23.48 22.23
CA LYS A 123 6.83 23.87 23.41
C LYS A 123 8.28 23.41 23.32
N ASP A 124 8.51 22.20 22.82
CA ASP A 124 9.83 21.59 22.72
C ASP A 124 10.24 21.42 21.25
N ARG A 125 11.13 22.31 20.79
CA ARG A 125 11.63 22.32 19.40
C ARG A 125 12.76 21.32 19.16
N THR A 126 13.18 20.59 20.20
CA THR A 126 14.25 19.60 20.13
C THR A 126 13.73 18.19 19.80
N LEU A 127 12.41 17.98 19.92
CA LEU A 127 11.76 16.73 19.53
C LEU A 127 12.14 16.35 18.11
N CYS A 128 12.49 15.07 17.94
CA CYS A 128 12.76 14.48 16.64
C CYS A 128 11.47 13.85 16.10
N VAL A 129 11.19 14.13 14.83
CA VAL A 129 10.06 13.59 14.08
C VAL A 129 10.59 12.49 13.18
N HIS A 130 9.99 11.31 13.29
CA HIS A 130 10.30 10.13 12.49
C HIS A 130 9.12 9.80 11.60
N LEU A 131 9.40 9.45 10.34
CA LEU A 131 8.40 8.96 9.41
C LEU A 131 8.26 7.44 9.54
N ASN A 132 7.04 6.93 9.39
CA ASN A 132 6.76 5.50 9.32
C ASN A 132 7.66 4.87 8.25
N PRO A 133 8.49 3.86 8.56
CA PRO A 133 9.41 3.28 7.60
C PRO A 133 8.72 2.43 6.53
N VAL A 134 7.45 2.09 6.72
CA VAL A 134 6.65 1.24 5.84
C VAL A 134 5.49 2.06 5.27
N HIS A 135 5.76 2.79 4.19
CA HIS A 135 4.76 3.55 3.44
C HIS A 135 5.09 3.54 1.95
N VAL A 136 4.05 3.69 1.12
CA VAL A 136 4.12 3.82 -0.33
C VAL A 136 3.21 4.98 -0.76
N TRP A 137 3.63 5.70 -1.79
CA TRP A 137 2.81 6.73 -2.42
C TRP A 137 1.98 6.12 -3.54
N ALA A 138 0.72 6.51 -3.62
CA ALA A 138 -0.15 6.16 -4.74
C ALA A 138 -0.94 7.39 -5.19
N ASN A 139 -1.41 7.36 -6.43
CA ASN A 139 -2.32 8.36 -6.97
C ASN A 139 -3.65 7.65 -7.25
N LEU A 140 -4.71 8.11 -6.61
CA LEU A 140 -6.05 7.54 -6.74
C LEU A 140 -7.04 8.65 -7.12
N GLU A 141 -8.05 8.33 -7.92
CA GLU A 141 -9.13 9.28 -8.24
C GLU A 141 -10.05 9.48 -7.03
N ALA A 142 -10.44 10.73 -6.75
CA ALA A 142 -11.28 11.10 -5.61
C ALA A 142 -12.63 10.38 -5.56
N THR A 143 -13.15 9.97 -6.73
CA THR A 143 -14.38 9.18 -6.87
C THR A 143 -14.28 7.84 -6.13
N ALA A 144 -13.09 7.25 -6.05
CA ALA A 144 -12.84 6.00 -5.32
C ALA A 144 -13.07 6.14 -3.81
N PHE A 145 -13.08 7.37 -3.27
CA PHE A 145 -13.33 7.66 -1.85
C PHE A 145 -14.72 8.24 -1.58
N GLY A 146 -15.64 8.15 -2.56
CA GLY A 146 -17.00 8.70 -2.42
C GLY A 146 -17.03 10.24 -2.36
N ILE A 147 -15.97 10.91 -2.81
CA ILE A 147 -15.90 12.37 -2.89
C ILE A 147 -16.53 12.79 -4.22
N GLU A 148 -17.72 13.38 -4.16
CA GLU A 148 -18.41 13.98 -5.31
C GLU A 148 -17.64 15.23 -5.80
N SER A 149 -16.58 15.03 -6.58
CA SER A 149 -15.88 16.11 -7.28
C SER A 149 -15.39 15.64 -8.64
N ASP A 150 -15.38 16.55 -9.61
CA ASP A 150 -14.88 16.33 -10.97
C ASP A 150 -13.43 15.79 -10.94
N GLN A 151 -13.25 14.48 -11.15
CA GLN A 151 -11.98 13.77 -11.42
C GLN A 151 -10.71 14.42 -10.81
N ILE A 152 -10.69 14.63 -9.49
CA ILE A 152 -9.47 15.07 -8.82
C ILE A 152 -8.63 13.84 -8.52
N VAL A 153 -7.45 13.73 -9.14
CA VAL A 153 -6.45 12.74 -8.71
C VAL A 153 -5.93 13.17 -7.35
N CYS A 154 -6.26 12.39 -6.33
CA CYS A 154 -5.78 12.54 -4.97
C CYS A 154 -4.48 11.76 -4.80
N ARG A 155 -3.49 12.41 -4.20
CA ARG A 155 -2.28 11.72 -3.76
C ARG A 155 -2.57 11.09 -2.40
N VAL A 156 -2.33 9.80 -2.28
CA VAL A 156 -2.54 9.05 -1.05
C VAL A 156 -1.24 8.45 -0.55
N LEU A 157 -1.16 8.28 0.77
CA LEU A 157 -0.15 7.49 1.44
C LEU A 157 -0.79 6.19 1.91
N VAL A 158 -0.25 5.07 1.46
CA VAL A 158 -0.60 3.74 1.96
C VAL A 158 0.49 3.31 2.94
N TYR A 159 0.16 2.89 4.15
CA TYR A 159 1.13 2.69 5.22
C TYR A 159 0.69 1.65 6.23
N LEU A 160 1.63 1.07 6.97
CA LEU A 160 1.34 0.01 7.95
C LEU A 160 1.25 0.56 9.39
N VAL A 161 0.13 0.32 10.06
CA VAL A 161 -0.10 0.64 11.49
C VAL A 161 -0.73 -0.54 12.20
N GLY A 162 -0.20 -0.92 13.36
CA GLY A 162 -0.80 -2.01 14.15
C GLY A 162 -0.79 -3.39 13.50
N GLY A 163 -0.21 -3.55 12.31
CA GLY A 163 -0.30 -4.78 11.51
C GLY A 163 -1.35 -4.71 10.39
N GLU A 164 -2.06 -3.59 10.28
CA GLU A 164 -3.07 -3.31 9.28
C GLU A 164 -2.54 -2.27 8.28
N VAL A 165 -2.98 -2.36 7.02
CA VAL A 165 -2.63 -1.40 5.97
C VAL A 165 -3.70 -0.33 5.90
N GLU A 166 -3.27 0.91 6.11
CA GLU A 166 -4.13 2.09 6.16
C GLU A 166 -3.84 3.01 4.97
N THR A 167 -4.83 3.82 4.61
CA THR A 167 -4.70 4.83 3.55
C THR A 167 -5.05 6.21 4.08
N ALA A 168 -4.24 7.21 3.74
CA ALA A 168 -4.50 8.61 4.07
C ALA A 168 -4.43 9.47 2.80
N VAL A 169 -5.42 10.33 2.59
CA VAL A 169 -5.37 11.36 1.54
C VAL A 169 -4.44 12.48 2.01
N ILE A 170 -3.49 12.84 1.17
CA ILE A 170 -2.42 13.76 1.50
C ILE A 170 -2.50 15.00 0.61
N ASP A 171 -2.63 16.16 1.23
CA ASP A 171 -2.51 17.44 0.53
C ASP A 171 -1.03 17.83 0.27
N ALA A 172 -0.83 18.89 -0.50
CA ALA A 172 0.49 19.34 -0.91
C ALA A 172 1.39 19.79 0.27
N ASP A 173 0.80 20.27 1.38
CA ASP A 173 1.56 20.77 2.52
C ASP A 173 2.01 19.63 3.43
N ILE A 174 1.15 18.63 3.64
CA ILE A 174 1.48 17.37 4.31
C ILE A 174 2.53 16.60 3.49
N GLU A 175 2.39 16.53 2.16
CA GLU A 175 3.36 15.87 1.27
C GLU A 175 4.77 16.45 1.45
N ARG A 176 4.89 17.78 1.51
CA ARG A 176 6.18 18.46 1.71
C ARG A 176 6.88 18.02 2.99
N VAL A 177 6.14 17.85 4.09
CA VAL A 177 6.68 17.39 5.38
C VAL A 177 7.16 15.93 5.27
N ILE A 178 6.34 15.06 4.68
CA ILE A 178 6.68 13.64 4.49
C ILE A 178 7.92 13.50 3.60
N LEU A 179 7.99 14.25 2.48
CA LEU A 179 9.16 14.26 1.61
C LEU A 179 10.42 14.76 2.33
N ALA A 180 10.30 15.73 3.25
CA ALA A 180 11.42 16.17 4.09
C ALA A 180 11.97 15.02 4.94
N LEU A 181 11.06 14.27 5.56
CA LEU A 181 11.35 13.18 6.50
C LEU A 181 11.74 11.87 5.81
N SER A 182 11.45 11.72 4.51
CA SER A 182 11.89 10.57 3.70
C SER A 182 13.42 10.41 3.67
N ARG A 183 14.16 11.50 3.93
CA ARG A 183 15.64 11.52 4.02
C ARG A 183 16.18 11.11 5.39
N GLY A 184 15.29 10.91 6.36
CA GLY A 184 15.60 10.55 7.73
C GLY A 184 14.94 11.48 8.75
N PRO A 185 15.05 11.14 10.05
CA PRO A 185 14.42 11.89 11.13
C PRO A 185 14.92 13.34 11.20
N LEU A 186 14.01 14.28 11.47
CA LEU A 186 14.33 15.70 11.59
C LEU A 186 13.80 16.26 12.90
N ARG A 187 14.56 17.20 13.48
CA ARG A 187 14.04 17.99 14.62
C ARG A 187 12.95 18.93 14.15
N ILE A 188 11.98 19.22 15.02
CA ILE A 188 10.95 20.25 14.77
C ILE A 188 11.58 21.59 14.40
N SER A 189 12.64 22.00 15.10
CA SER A 189 13.39 23.21 14.77
C SER A 189 13.93 23.23 13.33
N SER A 190 14.36 22.08 12.81
CA SER A 190 14.82 21.96 11.43
C SER A 190 13.67 22.01 10.42
N LEU A 191 12.52 21.40 10.72
CA LEU A 191 11.32 21.48 9.89
C LEU A 191 10.82 22.94 9.81
N ASP A 192 10.67 23.63 10.94
CA ASP A 192 10.27 25.04 11.02
C ASP A 192 11.21 25.96 10.23
N SER A 193 12.51 25.67 10.23
CA SER A 193 13.49 26.47 9.48
C SER A 193 13.40 26.28 7.96
N LYS A 194 13.06 25.06 7.51
CA LYS A 194 12.98 24.71 6.08
C LYS A 194 11.67 25.19 5.48
N TYR A 195 10.59 25.02 6.21
CA TYR A 195 9.25 25.38 5.78
C TYR A 195 8.85 26.63 6.55
N ARG A 196 9.12 27.78 5.95
CA ARG A 196 8.50 29.04 6.38
C ARG A 196 7.03 28.99 5.99
N TYR A 197 6.25 28.18 6.70
CA TYR A 197 4.80 28.23 6.60
C TYR A 197 4.34 29.66 6.91
N ALA A 198 3.29 30.11 6.24
CA ALA A 198 2.72 31.42 6.47
C ALA A 198 2.27 31.56 7.93
N ASP A 199 1.80 30.46 8.52
CA ASP A 199 1.57 30.29 9.95
C ASP A 199 2.38 29.13 10.53
N ARG A 200 2.97 29.33 11.71
CA ARG A 200 3.66 28.25 12.43
C ARG A 200 2.68 27.24 13.02
N GLU A 201 1.45 27.67 13.30
CA GLU A 201 0.40 26.79 13.82
C GLU A 201 0.11 25.64 12.83
N ASP A 202 0.15 25.93 11.53
CA ASP A 202 -0.06 24.94 10.45
C ASP A 202 0.90 23.74 10.53
N LEU A 203 2.20 23.95 10.78
CA LEU A 203 3.16 22.84 10.84
C LEU A 203 2.91 21.93 12.04
N TYR A 204 2.56 22.50 13.20
CA TYR A 204 2.28 21.69 14.38
C TYR A 204 0.99 20.90 14.21
N ASP A 205 -0.02 21.48 13.59
CA ASP A 205 -1.28 20.82 13.28
C ASP A 205 -1.09 19.68 12.26
N ILE A 206 -0.25 19.88 11.24
CA ILE A 206 0.16 18.81 10.31
C ILE A 206 0.87 17.68 11.06
N ILE A 207 1.88 18.00 11.88
CA ILE A 207 2.62 16.97 12.64
C ILE A 207 1.67 16.23 13.58
N GLN A 208 0.79 16.96 14.27
CA GLN A 208 -0.20 16.41 15.17
C GLN A 208 -1.15 15.44 14.46
N SER A 209 -1.69 15.84 13.31
CA SER A 209 -2.60 15.02 12.52
C SER A 209 -1.91 13.73 12.04
N LEU A 210 -0.68 13.83 11.54
CA LEU A 210 0.08 12.67 11.12
C LEU A 210 0.54 11.77 12.28
N VAL A 211 0.75 12.34 13.48
CA VAL A 211 1.01 11.59 14.71
C VAL A 211 -0.23 10.81 15.15
N ASP A 212 -1.42 11.39 15.02
CA ASP A 212 -2.68 10.74 15.35
C ASP A 212 -2.98 9.56 14.41
N LEU A 213 -2.59 9.68 13.15
CA LEU A 213 -2.65 8.61 12.15
C LEU A 213 -1.51 7.58 12.30
N ASN A 214 -0.57 7.75 13.24
CA ASN A 214 0.66 6.95 13.34
C ASN A 214 1.51 6.90 12.05
N VAL A 215 1.38 7.90 11.18
CA VAL A 215 2.31 8.13 10.07
C VAL A 215 3.63 8.69 10.60
N LEU A 216 3.57 9.45 11.70
CA LEU A 216 4.75 9.99 12.37
C LEU A 216 4.90 9.48 13.81
N ALA A 217 6.16 9.39 14.25
CA ALA A 217 6.51 9.14 15.65
C ALA A 217 7.42 10.24 16.20
N LEU A 218 7.29 10.51 17.49
CA LEU A 218 8.08 11.51 18.20
C LEU A 218 9.10 10.85 19.12
N SER A 219 10.29 11.46 19.26
CA SER A 219 11.33 11.04 20.21
C SER A 219 12.07 12.20 20.84
#